data_AF-A0A0E3PIP0-F1
#
_entry.id   AF-A0A0E3PIP0-F1
#
_cell.length_a   1.000
_cell.length_b   1.000
_cell.length_c   1.000
_cell.angle_alpha   90.00
_cell.angle_beta   90.00
_cell.angle_gamma   90.00
#
_symmetry.space_group_name_H-M   'P 1'
#
loop_
_entity.id
_entity.type
_entity.pdbx_description
1 polymer ?
#
loop_
_entity_poly.entity_id
_entity_poly.type
_entity_poly.pdbx_seq_one_letter_code
_entity_poly.pdbx_strand_id
1 'polypeptide(L)'
;MTWNYDEKITDEEAVFFRNLIDIETGEGDGFVNAWEILKMEVILNGKMKKSLEEEPDVKLNSSSEPVELKDVEFWISKEALGRTGKKSAITNSASVTYSFKEEAGPGTDIWLMGTPDSSVTIILPPGFDVELTEGLENKSLEFKTNRALLKGNFGSEKNITILLSENETFKAELQNMETNKDKSPENGSEENVTRTAGENTEAGQVAGFFRNILKEINRNLT
;
A
#
# COMPACT_ATOMS: atom_id res chain seq x y z
N MET A 1 -7.29 6.58 -6.52
CA MET A 1 -6.01 6.08 -5.96
C MET A 1 -6.28 4.77 -5.24
N THR A 2 -5.36 3.81 -5.30
CA THR A 2 -5.43 2.59 -4.50
C THR A 2 -4.17 2.48 -3.67
N TRP A 3 -4.32 2.15 -2.40
CA TRP A 3 -3.24 2.03 -1.44
C TRP A 3 -3.29 0.64 -0.81
N ASN A 4 -2.20 -0.12 -0.99
CA ASN A 4 -2.13 -1.50 -0.53
C ASN A 4 -1.22 -1.60 0.69
N TYR A 5 -1.69 -2.34 1.67
CA TYR A 5 -1.01 -2.66 2.91
C TYR A 5 -0.68 -4.13 2.94
N ASP A 6 0.55 -4.47 3.31
CA ASP A 6 0.97 -5.82 3.62
C ASP A 6 1.70 -5.81 4.97
N GLU A 7 1.21 -6.57 5.95
CA GLU A 7 1.86 -6.72 7.24
C GLU A 7 2.09 -8.19 7.56
N LYS A 8 3.34 -8.51 7.90
CA LYS A 8 3.74 -9.83 8.33
C LYS A 8 3.87 -9.86 9.86
N ILE A 9 3.13 -10.75 10.50
CA ILE A 9 3.26 -11.05 11.92
C ILE A 9 3.92 -12.43 12.10
N THR A 10 4.76 -12.57 13.12
CA THR A 10 5.53 -13.81 13.38
C THR A 10 5.42 -14.25 14.83
N ASP A 11 5.85 -15.49 15.11
CA ASP A 11 6.06 -15.99 16.47
C ASP A 11 4.83 -15.85 17.38
N GLU A 12 4.98 -15.21 18.54
CA GLU A 12 3.91 -15.05 19.53
C GLU A 12 2.76 -14.17 19.02
N GLU A 13 3.03 -13.23 18.11
CA GLU A 13 1.95 -12.41 17.51
C GLU A 13 1.10 -13.24 16.57
N ALA A 14 1.73 -14.17 15.83
CA ALA A 14 1.01 -15.09 14.96
C ALA A 14 0.18 -16.09 15.79
N VAL A 15 0.67 -16.52 16.95
CA VAL A 15 -0.11 -17.34 17.91
C VAL A 15 -1.28 -16.55 18.48
N PHE A 16 -1.02 -15.32 18.94
CA PHE A 16 -2.05 -14.43 19.46
C PHE A 16 -3.15 -14.17 18.42
N PHE A 17 -2.79 -13.86 17.19
CA PHE A 17 -3.77 -13.56 16.14
C PHE A 17 -4.64 -14.77 15.80
N ARG A 18 -4.08 -15.99 15.77
CA ARG A 18 -4.89 -17.21 15.59
C ARG A 18 -5.85 -17.43 16.76
N ASN A 19 -5.38 -17.27 17.99
CA ASN A 19 -6.26 -17.36 19.17
C ASN A 19 -7.38 -16.31 19.11
N LEU A 20 -7.07 -15.09 18.68
CA LEU A 20 -8.08 -14.04 18.51
C LEU A 20 -9.14 -14.44 17.48
N ILE A 21 -8.73 -15.01 16.33
CA ILE A 21 -9.69 -15.51 15.33
C ILE A 21 -10.58 -16.60 15.92
N ASP A 22 -9.98 -17.63 16.53
CA ASP A 22 -10.71 -18.75 17.12
C ASP A 22 -11.72 -18.30 18.19
N ILE A 23 -11.35 -17.35 19.05
CA ILE A 23 -12.23 -16.84 20.12
C ILE A 23 -13.32 -15.90 19.59
N GLU A 24 -12.95 -14.94 18.73
CA GLU A 24 -13.87 -13.87 18.30
C GLU A 24 -14.84 -14.32 17.22
N THR A 25 -14.42 -15.24 16.37
CA THR A 25 -15.20 -15.66 15.21
C THR A 25 -15.46 -17.15 15.15
N GLY A 26 -14.81 -17.96 15.98
CA GLY A 26 -14.97 -19.41 16.08
C GLY A 26 -15.68 -19.89 17.35
N GLU A 27 -15.29 -21.09 17.79
CA GLU A 27 -15.85 -21.76 18.98
C GLU A 27 -14.83 -21.83 20.14
N GLY A 28 -13.60 -21.32 19.95
CA GLY A 28 -12.55 -21.35 20.97
C GLY A 28 -11.97 -22.74 21.19
N ASP A 29 -11.89 -23.57 20.14
CA ASP A 29 -11.48 -24.97 20.23
C ASP A 29 -9.97 -25.20 20.04
N GLY A 30 -9.21 -24.12 19.86
CA GLY A 30 -7.78 -24.13 19.59
C GLY A 30 -7.44 -24.38 18.12
N PHE A 31 -8.39 -24.23 17.20
CA PHE A 31 -8.21 -24.47 15.77
C PHE A 31 -8.94 -23.44 14.88
N VAL A 32 -8.19 -22.78 14.00
CA VAL A 32 -8.74 -21.79 13.06
C VAL A 32 -9.20 -22.44 11.75
N ASN A 33 -10.48 -22.24 11.42
CA ASN A 33 -11.13 -22.67 10.19
C ASN A 33 -11.30 -21.54 9.17
N ALA A 34 -11.52 -21.90 7.90
CA ALA A 34 -11.66 -20.93 6.80
C ALA A 34 -12.86 -19.98 6.97
N TRP A 35 -13.96 -20.46 7.56
CA TRP A 35 -15.15 -19.63 7.78
C TRP A 35 -14.95 -18.63 8.93
N GLU A 36 -14.10 -18.94 9.91
CA GLU A 36 -13.74 -18.05 11.02
C GLU A 36 -12.85 -16.92 10.51
N ILE A 37 -11.91 -17.25 9.61
CA ILE A 37 -11.11 -16.26 8.88
C ILE A 37 -12.03 -15.30 8.11
N LEU A 38 -12.97 -15.82 7.33
CA LEU A 38 -13.89 -14.98 6.54
C LEU A 38 -14.70 -14.02 7.43
N LYS A 39 -15.17 -14.49 8.60
CA LYS A 39 -15.84 -13.64 9.59
C LYS A 39 -14.91 -12.58 10.15
N MET A 40 -13.64 -12.92 10.42
CA MET A 40 -12.67 -11.98 10.94
C MET A 40 -12.31 -10.91 9.90
N GLU A 41 -12.18 -11.28 8.64
CA GLU A 41 -11.97 -10.34 7.53
C GLU A 41 -13.09 -9.29 7.48
N VAL A 42 -14.35 -9.69 7.63
CA VAL A 42 -15.50 -8.75 7.71
C VAL A 42 -15.37 -7.78 8.89
N ILE A 43 -14.98 -8.28 10.06
CA ILE A 43 -14.79 -7.45 11.27
C ILE A 43 -13.64 -6.45 11.07
N LEU A 44 -12.50 -6.91 10.58
CA LEU A 44 -11.31 -6.08 10.38
C LEU A 44 -11.52 -5.05 9.28
N ASN A 45 -12.23 -5.42 8.21
CA ASN A 45 -12.65 -4.50 7.16
C ASN A 45 -13.48 -3.34 7.74
N GLY A 46 -14.52 -3.64 8.52
CA GLY A 46 -15.36 -2.62 9.15
C GLY A 46 -14.58 -1.71 10.10
N LYS A 47 -13.64 -2.28 10.89
CA LYS A 47 -12.77 -1.50 11.79
C LYS A 47 -11.81 -0.60 11.03
N MET A 48 -11.17 -1.12 9.98
CA MET A 48 -10.24 -0.36 9.15
C MET A 48 -10.96 0.79 8.44
N LYS A 49 -12.13 0.52 7.85
CA LYS A 49 -12.97 1.55 7.22
C LYS A 49 -13.27 2.69 8.20
N LYS A 50 -13.76 2.35 9.40
CA LYS A 50 -14.06 3.35 10.43
C LYS A 50 -12.81 4.16 10.83
N SER A 51 -11.68 3.49 11.04
CA SER A 51 -10.41 4.15 11.38
C SER A 51 -9.97 5.16 10.31
N LEU A 52 -10.17 4.85 9.03
CA LEU A 52 -9.78 5.72 7.91
C LEU A 52 -10.77 6.87 7.69
N GLU A 53 -12.04 6.69 8.06
CA GLU A 53 -13.03 7.77 8.07
C GLU A 53 -12.74 8.79 9.19
N GLU A 54 -12.22 8.33 10.34
CA GLU A 54 -11.85 9.18 11.47
C GLU A 54 -10.47 9.83 11.29
N GLU A 55 -9.47 9.05 10.84
CA GLU A 55 -8.10 9.50 10.61
C GLU A 55 -7.61 9.10 9.21
N PRO A 56 -7.87 9.95 8.18
CA PRO A 56 -7.44 9.68 6.82
C PRO A 56 -5.91 9.58 6.68
N ASP A 57 -5.47 8.55 5.97
CA ASP A 57 -4.06 8.25 5.65
C ASP A 57 -3.57 8.94 4.36
N VAL A 58 -4.47 9.63 3.64
CA VAL A 58 -4.16 10.38 2.41
C VAL A 58 -4.70 11.80 2.51
N LYS A 59 -3.91 12.78 2.08
CA LYS A 59 -4.33 14.17 1.92
C LYS A 59 -3.84 14.72 0.58
N LEU A 60 -4.62 15.62 0.01
CA LEU A 60 -4.22 16.43 -1.15
C LEU A 60 -4.08 17.88 -0.72
N ASN A 61 -2.97 18.54 -1.10
CA ASN A 61 -2.71 19.94 -0.77
C ASN A 61 -2.91 20.23 0.72
N SER A 62 -2.39 19.36 1.58
CA SER A 62 -2.51 19.39 3.05
C SER A 62 -3.94 19.20 3.61
N SER A 63 -4.94 18.84 2.80
CA SER A 63 -6.33 18.61 3.24
C SER A 63 -6.82 17.19 2.90
N SER A 64 -7.62 16.59 3.78
CA SER A 64 -8.34 15.34 3.50
C SER A 64 -9.74 15.57 2.92
N GLU A 65 -10.25 16.82 2.91
CA GLU A 65 -11.58 17.15 2.38
C GLU A 65 -11.83 16.71 0.92
N PRO A 66 -10.86 16.82 -0.01
CA PRO A 66 -11.05 16.35 -1.38
C PRO A 66 -10.89 14.84 -1.55
N VAL A 67 -10.50 14.10 -0.50
CA VAL A 67 -10.26 12.66 -0.54
C VAL A 67 -11.49 11.93 0.02
N GLU A 68 -12.06 11.03 -0.78
CA GLU A 68 -13.17 10.18 -0.36
C GLU A 68 -12.76 8.72 -0.33
N LEU A 69 -12.93 8.07 0.82
CA LEU A 69 -12.83 6.62 0.94
C LEU A 69 -13.98 5.96 0.17
N LYS A 70 -13.63 5.10 -0.79
CA LYS A 70 -14.62 4.36 -1.59
C LYS A 70 -14.76 2.93 -1.14
N ASP A 71 -13.65 2.26 -0.90
CA ASP A 71 -13.67 0.85 -0.55
C ASP A 71 -12.47 0.46 0.31
N VAL A 72 -12.67 -0.57 1.12
CA VAL A 72 -11.64 -1.26 1.90
C VAL A 72 -11.87 -2.74 1.67
N GLU A 73 -10.82 -3.45 1.26
CA GLU A 73 -10.82 -4.90 1.16
C GLU A 73 -9.73 -5.42 2.09
N PHE A 74 -10.05 -6.42 2.91
CA PHE A 74 -9.13 -6.99 3.89
C PHE A 74 -9.02 -8.49 3.66
N TRP A 75 -7.80 -9.01 3.72
CA TRP A 75 -7.51 -10.43 3.55
C TRP A 75 -6.55 -10.95 4.59
N ILE A 76 -6.89 -12.09 5.16
CA ILE A 76 -6.02 -12.86 6.04
C ILE A 76 -5.51 -14.05 5.24
N SER A 77 -4.18 -14.18 5.17
CA SER A 77 -3.56 -15.33 4.52
C SER A 77 -4.06 -16.66 5.10
N LYS A 78 -4.21 -17.67 4.21
CA LYS A 78 -4.50 -19.06 4.59
C LYS A 78 -3.49 -19.66 5.59
N GLU A 79 -2.35 -19.00 5.78
CA GLU A 79 -1.37 -19.34 6.82
C GLU A 79 -1.96 -19.30 8.23
N ALA A 80 -3.01 -18.50 8.45
CA ALA A 80 -3.74 -18.43 9.72
C ALA A 80 -4.48 -19.73 10.07
N LEU A 81 -4.79 -20.59 9.09
CA LEU A 81 -5.51 -21.85 9.31
C LEU A 81 -4.76 -22.82 10.22
N GLY A 82 -5.55 -23.59 10.96
CA GLY A 82 -5.10 -24.70 11.79
C GLY A 82 -4.90 -24.31 13.26
N ARG A 83 -4.09 -25.11 13.96
CA ARG A 83 -3.91 -24.97 15.41
C ARG A 83 -3.44 -23.56 15.80
N THR A 84 -4.05 -22.99 16.84
CA THR A 84 -3.74 -21.64 17.29
C THR A 84 -2.32 -21.49 17.84
N GLY A 85 -1.76 -22.55 18.44
CA GLY A 85 -0.37 -22.59 18.92
C GLY A 85 0.73 -22.59 17.84
N LYS A 86 0.37 -22.47 16.55
CA LYS A 86 1.34 -22.43 15.44
C LYS A 86 2.06 -21.08 15.43
N LYS A 87 3.40 -21.10 15.37
CA LYS A 87 4.25 -19.90 15.31
C LYS A 87 4.60 -19.41 13.90
N SER A 88 4.13 -20.12 12.87
CA SER A 88 4.42 -19.71 11.49
C SER A 88 3.83 -18.34 11.21
N ALA A 89 4.56 -17.55 10.43
CA ALA A 89 4.14 -16.23 10.02
C ALA A 89 2.75 -16.22 9.39
N ILE A 90 2.07 -15.09 9.51
CA ILE A 90 0.83 -14.78 8.80
C ILE A 90 1.07 -13.44 8.12
N THR A 91 0.81 -13.37 6.82
CA THR A 91 0.70 -12.09 6.11
C THR A 91 -0.76 -11.68 6.05
N ASN A 92 -1.04 -10.48 6.56
CA ASN A 92 -2.34 -9.81 6.40
C ASN A 92 -2.19 -8.72 5.36
N SER A 93 -3.20 -8.56 4.52
CA SER A 93 -3.19 -7.57 3.45
C SER A 93 -4.48 -6.76 3.47
N ALA A 94 -4.40 -5.51 3.05
CA ALA A 94 -5.59 -4.71 2.76
C ALA A 94 -5.39 -3.83 1.54
N SER A 95 -6.45 -3.60 0.78
CA SER A 95 -6.49 -2.64 -0.32
C SER A 95 -7.50 -1.57 0.01
N VAL A 96 -7.06 -0.33 -0.06
CA VAL A 96 -7.91 0.82 0.19
C VAL A 96 -8.04 1.64 -1.07
N THR A 97 -9.26 1.92 -1.47
CA THR A 97 -9.55 2.70 -2.67
C THR A 97 -10.11 4.06 -2.30
N TYR A 98 -9.46 5.10 -2.81
CA TYR A 98 -9.85 6.50 -2.67
C TYR A 98 -10.26 7.09 -4.02
N SER A 99 -11.24 7.97 -4.02
CA SER A 99 -11.48 8.91 -5.11
C SER A 99 -11.16 10.33 -4.67
N PHE A 100 -10.83 11.18 -5.64
CA PHE A 100 -10.60 12.59 -5.40
C PHE A 100 -11.74 13.40 -6.00
N LYS A 101 -12.28 14.36 -5.23
CA LYS A 101 -13.33 15.29 -5.70
C LYS A 101 -12.79 16.26 -6.76
N GLU A 102 -11.50 16.54 -6.68
CA GLU A 102 -10.75 17.42 -7.57
C GLU A 102 -9.70 16.60 -8.33
N GLU A 103 -9.36 17.05 -9.54
CA GLU A 103 -8.33 16.42 -10.34
C GLU A 103 -6.94 16.72 -9.76
N ALA A 104 -6.14 15.67 -9.52
CA ALA A 104 -4.76 15.82 -9.10
C ALA A 104 -3.87 16.05 -10.34
N GLY A 105 -3.54 17.32 -10.57
CA GLY A 105 -2.69 17.78 -11.67
C GLY A 105 -1.24 18.11 -11.24
N PRO A 106 -0.40 18.59 -12.18
CA PRO A 106 0.92 19.12 -11.83
C PRO A 106 0.79 20.23 -10.79
N GLY A 107 1.68 20.25 -9.80
CA GLY A 107 1.61 21.15 -8.65
C GLY A 107 0.77 20.62 -7.48
N THR A 108 0.16 19.44 -7.58
CA THR A 108 -0.59 18.84 -6.47
C THR A 108 0.37 18.15 -5.51
N ASP A 109 0.22 18.44 -4.21
CA ASP A 109 0.90 17.74 -3.14
C ASP A 109 0.06 16.55 -2.66
N ILE A 110 0.63 15.36 -2.72
CA ILE A 110 0.05 14.14 -2.16
C ILE A 110 0.79 13.78 -0.89
N TRP A 111 0.08 13.82 0.23
CA TRP A 111 0.60 13.39 1.52
C TRP A 111 0.05 12.00 1.86
N LEU A 112 0.94 11.10 2.27
CA LEU A 112 0.67 9.70 2.55
C LEU A 112 1.16 9.36 3.95
N MET A 113 0.29 8.78 4.77
CA MET A 113 0.67 8.23 6.07
C MET A 113 1.11 6.78 5.94
N GLY A 114 2.11 6.41 6.73
CA GLY A 114 2.59 5.05 6.78
C GLY A 114 3.28 4.71 8.07
N THR A 115 3.92 3.56 8.05
CA THR A 115 4.64 3.01 9.19
C THR A 115 6.13 3.28 9.05
N PRO A 116 6.85 3.77 10.07
CA PRO A 116 8.31 3.92 10.01
C PRO A 116 9.02 2.68 9.49
N ASP A 117 10.04 2.89 8.68
CA ASP A 117 10.92 1.86 8.10
C ASP A 117 10.21 0.87 7.15
N SER A 118 8.89 0.98 6.98
CA SER A 118 8.15 0.13 6.04
C SER A 118 8.48 0.50 4.60
N SER A 119 8.67 -0.53 3.77
CA SER A 119 8.93 -0.35 2.35
C SER A 119 7.67 0.12 1.64
N VAL A 120 7.83 1.06 0.71
CA VAL A 120 6.73 1.61 -0.08
C VAL A 120 7.10 1.60 -1.56
N THR A 121 6.10 1.34 -2.40
CA THR A 121 6.19 1.50 -3.85
C THR A 121 5.00 2.33 -4.32
N ILE A 122 5.28 3.43 -5.01
CA ILE A 122 4.29 4.41 -5.46
C ILE A 122 4.36 4.45 -6.98
N ILE A 123 3.23 4.20 -7.61
CA ILE A 123 3.11 4.14 -9.07
C ILE A 123 2.26 5.31 -9.51
N LEU A 124 2.87 6.26 -10.22
CA LEU A 124 2.15 7.42 -10.72
C LEU A 124 1.33 7.09 -11.98
N PRO A 125 0.25 7.85 -12.24
CA PRO A 125 -0.44 7.79 -13.52
C PRO A 125 0.49 8.20 -14.68
N PRO A 126 0.23 7.74 -15.92
CA PRO A 126 0.96 8.20 -17.09
C PRO A 126 0.87 9.72 -17.26
N GLY A 127 1.95 10.34 -17.74
CA GLY A 127 2.01 11.80 -17.93
C GLY A 127 2.40 12.58 -16.68
N PHE A 128 2.58 11.90 -15.55
CA PHE A 128 3.06 12.51 -14.31
C PHE A 128 4.43 11.98 -13.93
N ASP A 129 5.22 12.88 -13.34
CA ASP A 129 6.47 12.58 -12.66
C ASP A 129 6.44 13.18 -11.25
N VAL A 130 7.53 13.03 -10.50
CA VAL A 130 7.68 13.60 -9.17
C VAL A 130 8.75 14.70 -9.19
N GLU A 131 8.36 15.91 -8.79
CA GLU A 131 9.31 17.02 -8.60
C GLU A 131 10.03 16.90 -7.25
N LEU A 132 9.29 16.54 -6.20
CA LEU A 132 9.79 16.51 -4.84
C LEU A 132 9.22 15.33 -4.04
N THR A 133 10.09 14.75 -3.22
CA THR A 133 9.83 13.58 -2.36
C THR A 133 10.38 13.85 -0.97
N GLU A 134 9.52 14.21 -0.03
CA GLU A 134 9.85 14.40 1.38
C GLU A 134 9.41 13.18 2.19
N GLY A 135 10.17 12.85 3.25
CA GLY A 135 9.87 11.72 4.13
C GLY A 135 10.13 10.33 3.54
N LEU A 136 10.52 10.23 2.27
CA LEU A 136 10.91 8.98 1.61
C LEU A 136 12.42 8.75 1.69
N GLU A 137 12.82 7.73 2.44
CA GLU A 137 14.21 7.31 2.61
C GLU A 137 14.61 6.23 1.59
N ASN A 138 15.92 6.09 1.34
CA ASN A 138 16.49 5.12 0.40
C ASN A 138 15.82 5.13 -0.98
N LYS A 139 15.46 6.34 -1.45
CA LYS A 139 14.61 6.51 -2.62
C LYS A 139 15.28 6.04 -3.91
N SER A 140 14.52 5.35 -4.75
CA SER A 140 14.85 5.09 -6.14
C SER A 140 13.68 5.41 -7.06
N LEU A 141 14.00 5.95 -8.23
CA LEU A 141 13.04 6.28 -9.28
C LEU A 141 13.31 5.39 -10.48
N GLU A 142 12.31 4.61 -10.87
CA GLU A 142 12.32 3.77 -12.05
C GLU A 142 11.21 4.22 -13.01
N PHE A 143 11.43 4.04 -14.31
CA PHE A 143 10.38 4.22 -15.31
C PHE A 143 10.01 2.86 -15.89
N LYS A 144 8.74 2.48 -15.74
CA LYS A 144 8.24 1.19 -16.25
C LYS A 144 6.87 1.39 -16.87
N THR A 145 6.71 0.94 -18.12
CA THR A 145 5.41 0.98 -18.83
C THR A 145 4.81 2.40 -18.86
N ASN A 146 5.64 3.40 -19.21
CA ASN A 146 5.28 4.82 -19.32
C ASN A 146 4.76 5.45 -18.01
N ARG A 147 5.17 4.90 -16.87
CA ARG A 147 4.82 5.41 -15.54
C ARG A 147 6.07 5.55 -14.69
N ALA A 148 6.13 6.63 -13.92
CA ALA A 148 7.11 6.80 -12.86
C ALA A 148 6.76 5.86 -11.69
N LEU A 149 7.76 5.13 -11.22
CA LEU A 149 7.68 4.19 -10.12
C LEU A 149 8.71 4.59 -9.07
N LEU A 150 8.21 5.09 -7.93
CA LEU A 150 9.00 5.54 -6.81
C LEU A 150 9.04 4.45 -5.75
N LYS A 151 10.23 4.07 -5.32
CA LYS A 151 10.47 3.07 -4.27
C LYS A 151 11.28 3.68 -3.14
N GLY A 152 11.10 3.18 -1.93
CA GLY A 152 11.90 3.53 -0.77
C GLY A 152 11.24 3.08 0.51
N ASN A 153 11.52 3.77 1.61
CA ASN A 153 10.98 3.47 2.92
C ASN A 153 10.39 4.74 3.54
N PHE A 154 9.33 4.58 4.34
CA PHE A 154 8.85 5.66 5.19
C PHE A 154 9.91 6.03 6.23
N GLY A 155 10.26 7.32 6.31
CA GLY A 155 11.13 7.82 7.35
C GLY A 155 10.47 7.85 8.73
N SER A 156 11.21 8.30 9.74
CA SER A 156 10.77 8.33 11.14
C SER A 156 9.51 9.18 11.39
N GLU A 157 9.22 10.14 10.51
CA GLU A 157 8.06 11.04 10.60
C GLU A 157 6.73 10.38 10.18
N LYS A 158 6.76 9.11 9.75
CA LYS A 158 5.56 8.32 9.42
C LYS A 158 4.76 8.82 8.23
N ASN A 159 5.33 9.70 7.42
CA ASN A 159 4.63 10.27 6.28
C ASN A 159 5.57 10.56 5.12
N ILE A 160 5.00 10.58 3.92
CA ILE A 160 5.67 10.94 2.68
C ILE A 160 4.84 12.03 2.00
N THR A 161 5.50 13.07 1.51
CA THR A 161 4.89 14.09 0.66
C THR A 161 5.49 14.03 -0.74
N ILE A 162 4.62 14.02 -1.75
CA ILE A 162 4.98 13.97 -3.16
C ILE A 162 4.39 15.17 -3.88
N LEU A 163 5.24 15.97 -4.52
CA LEU A 163 4.80 17.03 -5.42
C LEU A 163 4.76 16.49 -6.85
N LEU A 164 3.58 16.49 -7.45
CA LEU A 164 3.39 16.04 -8.83
C LEU A 164 3.93 17.07 -9.83
N SER A 165 4.60 16.58 -10.87
CA SER A 165 4.98 17.39 -12.04
C SER A 165 4.52 16.77 -13.35
N GLU A 166 4.50 17.58 -14.41
CA GLU A 166 4.24 17.08 -15.75
C GLU A 166 5.44 16.25 -16.24
N ASN A 167 5.17 15.13 -16.92
CA ASN A 167 6.21 14.33 -17.54
C ASN A 167 6.50 14.81 -18.97
N GLU A 168 7.59 15.56 -19.14
CA GLU A 168 7.99 16.13 -20.43
C GLU A 168 8.28 15.06 -21.51
N THR A 169 8.76 13.88 -21.11
CA THR A 169 9.04 12.80 -22.07
C THR A 169 7.75 12.21 -22.62
N PHE A 170 6.76 11.99 -21.76
CA PHE A 170 5.43 11.51 -22.16
C PHE A 170 4.68 12.55 -23.01
N LYS A 171 4.84 13.84 -22.69
CA LYS A 171 4.29 14.95 -23.48
C LYS A 171 4.89 14.99 -24.90
N ALA A 172 6.21 14.83 -25.00
CA ALA A 172 6.89 14.75 -26.30
C ALA A 172 6.46 13.51 -27.11
N GLU A 173 6.26 12.35 -26.46
CA GLU A 173 5.73 11.15 -27.12
C GLU A 173 4.30 11.35 -27.65
N LEU A 174 3.41 11.97 -26.87
CA LEU A 174 2.05 12.31 -27.30
C LEU A 174 2.05 13.28 -28.49
N GLN A 175 2.86 14.34 -28.42
CA GLN A 175 3.01 15.29 -29.52
C GLN A 175 3.57 14.60 -30.78
N ASN A 176 4.53 13.68 -30.63
CA ASN A 176 5.05 12.90 -31.74
C ASN A 176 3.98 11.96 -32.33
N MET A 177 3.12 11.34 -31.50
CA MET A 177 1.99 10.52 -31.98
C MET A 177 0.93 11.35 -32.71
N GLU A 178 0.61 12.55 -32.23
CA GLU A 178 -0.31 13.47 -32.90
C GLU A 178 0.27 13.99 -34.22
N THR A 179 1.57 14.31 -34.24
CA THR A 179 2.27 14.77 -35.45
C THR A 179 2.48 13.63 -36.46
N ASN A 180 2.64 12.40 -35.99
CA ASN A 180 2.75 11.19 -36.83
C ASN A 180 1.38 10.66 -37.29
N LYS A 181 0.26 11.13 -36.72
CA LYS A 181 -1.07 10.86 -37.28
C LYS A 181 -1.24 11.48 -38.68
N ASP A 182 -0.47 12.53 -38.99
CA ASP A 182 -0.40 13.17 -40.31
C ASP A 182 0.77 12.71 -41.18
N LYS A 183 1.62 11.80 -40.69
CA LYS A 183 2.75 11.25 -41.46
C LYS A 183 2.99 9.78 -41.09
N SER A 184 2.55 8.88 -41.96
CA SER A 184 3.05 7.48 -41.96
C SER A 184 4.58 7.46 -42.10
N PRO A 185 5.25 6.53 -41.40
CA PRO A 185 6.23 5.70 -42.10
C PRO A 185 6.33 4.24 -41.62
N GLU A 186 6.97 3.44 -42.48
CA GLU A 186 7.32 2.02 -42.37
C GLU A 186 8.47 1.71 -41.38
N ASN A 187 8.33 0.56 -40.70
CA ASN A 187 9.28 -0.49 -40.26
C ASN A 187 10.76 -0.22 -39.91
N GLY A 188 11.19 -0.85 -38.78
CA GLY A 188 12.55 -1.39 -38.57
C GLY A 188 12.90 -1.72 -37.11
N SER A 189 13.18 -3.01 -36.81
CA SER A 189 13.61 -3.64 -35.52
C SER A 189 15.07 -3.28 -35.12
N GLU A 190 15.71 -3.65 -33.99
CA GLU A 190 15.61 -4.74 -32.99
C GLU A 190 16.55 -4.47 -31.76
N GLU A 191 16.22 -5.08 -30.61
CA GLU A 191 16.91 -5.46 -29.34
C GLU A 191 18.34 -5.03 -28.90
N ASN A 192 18.51 -4.83 -27.56
CA ASN A 192 19.43 -5.66 -26.73
C ASN A 192 19.25 -5.52 -25.18
N VAL A 193 19.60 -6.60 -24.46
CA VAL A 193 19.34 -6.95 -23.03
C VAL A 193 20.64 -7.08 -22.20
N THR A 194 20.65 -6.75 -20.88
CA THR A 194 21.23 -7.53 -19.72
C THR A 194 21.13 -6.74 -18.37
N ARG A 195 20.53 -7.23 -17.25
CA ARG A 195 20.97 -8.10 -16.09
C ARG A 195 22.04 -7.46 -15.15
N THR A 196 22.09 -7.50 -13.80
CA THR A 196 21.39 -8.20 -12.67
C THR A 196 21.88 -7.66 -11.28
N ALA A 197 21.14 -7.99 -10.19
CA ALA A 197 21.52 -8.21 -8.75
C ALA A 197 21.98 -6.99 -7.89
N GLY A 198 21.64 -6.79 -6.61
CA GLY A 198 20.93 -7.55 -5.57
C GLY A 198 21.72 -7.46 -4.25
N GLU A 199 21.15 -7.01 -3.11
CA GLU A 199 21.46 -7.54 -1.75
C GLU A 199 20.65 -6.91 -0.59
N ASN A 200 20.58 -7.69 0.48
CA ASN A 200 19.81 -7.64 1.73
C ASN A 200 20.30 -6.61 2.77
N THR A 201 19.44 -6.21 3.74
CA THR A 201 19.56 -6.45 5.21
C THR A 201 18.44 -5.69 5.98
N GLU A 202 17.60 -6.39 6.75
CA GLU A 202 17.57 -6.56 8.23
C GLU A 202 16.86 -5.45 9.06
N ALA A 203 15.61 -5.79 9.41
CA ALA A 203 14.93 -5.67 10.71
C ALA A 203 15.32 -4.52 11.67
N GLY A 204 14.64 -3.37 11.49
CA GLY A 204 14.35 -2.40 12.56
C GLY A 204 12.96 -2.67 13.16
N GLN A 205 12.75 -2.31 14.44
CA GLN A 205 11.53 -2.55 15.21
C GLN A 205 10.27 -1.96 14.54
N VAL A 206 9.37 -2.82 14.06
CA VAL A 206 8.21 -2.43 13.23
C VAL A 206 6.98 -2.10 14.09
N ALA A 207 6.63 -0.82 14.18
CA ALA A 207 5.26 -0.37 14.40
C ALA A 207 4.40 -0.88 13.23
N GLY A 208 3.11 -1.18 13.37
CA GLY A 208 2.31 -1.68 12.24
C GLY A 208 0.87 -1.20 12.36
N PHE A 209 0.25 -0.82 11.25
CA PHE A 209 -1.13 -0.33 11.23
C PHE A 209 -2.10 -1.42 11.72
N PHE A 210 -1.94 -2.67 11.28
CA PHE A 210 -2.81 -3.75 11.72
C PHE A 210 -2.51 -4.17 13.17
N ARG A 211 -1.26 -4.10 13.63
CA ARG A 211 -0.95 -4.22 15.07
C ARG A 211 -1.69 -3.21 15.94
N ASN A 212 -1.88 -1.97 15.47
CA ASN A 212 -2.62 -0.97 16.22
C ASN A 212 -4.11 -1.30 16.29
N ILE A 213 -4.71 -1.72 15.17
CA ILE A 213 -6.09 -2.21 15.14
C ILE A 213 -6.24 -3.41 16.09
N LEU A 214 -5.35 -4.40 16.04
CA LEU A 214 -5.38 -5.58 16.91
C LEU A 214 -5.28 -5.23 18.40
N LYS A 215 -4.43 -4.26 18.77
CA LYS A 215 -4.34 -3.77 20.14
C LYS A 215 -5.64 -3.12 20.62
N GLU A 216 -6.34 -2.41 19.75
CA GLU A 216 -7.63 -1.80 20.07
C GLU A 216 -8.72 -2.86 20.30
N ILE A 217 -8.71 -3.96 19.54
CA ILE A 217 -9.60 -5.11 19.79
C ILE A 217 -9.36 -5.66 21.20
N ASN A 218 -8.09 -5.89 21.56
CA ASN A 218 -7.72 -6.46 22.86
C ASN A 218 -8.11 -5.55 24.05
N ARG A 219 -8.02 -4.22 23.89
CA ARG A 219 -8.39 -3.25 24.94
C ARG A 219 -9.88 -3.22 25.26
N ASN A 220 -10.74 -3.59 24.30
CA ASN A 220 -12.18 -3.64 24.51
C ASN A 220 -12.66 -4.95 25.15
N LEU A 221 -11.75 -5.89 25.44
CA LEU A 221 -12.02 -7.22 26.02
C LEU A 221 -11.64 -7.34 27.51
N THR A 222 -11.03 -6.31 28.11
CA THR A 222 -10.72 -6.19 29.55
C THR A 222 -11.56 -5.11 30.21
#